data_AF-A0A7C1XIJ1-F1
#
_entry.id   AF-A0A7C1XIJ1-F1
#
_cell.length_a   1.000
_cell.length_b   1.000
_cell.length_c   1.000
_cell.angle_alpha   90.00
_cell.angle_beta   90.00
_cell.angle_gamma   90.00
#
_symmetry.space_group_name_H-M   'P 1'
#
loop_
_entity.id
_entity.type
_entity.pdbx_description
1 polymer ?
#
loop_
_entity_poly.entity_id
_entity_poly.type
_entity_poly.pdbx_seq_one_letter_code
_entity_poly.pdbx_strand_id
1 'polypeptide(L)'
;MTTYREVLGPVLSPAALTLLERLTPLICALYEIELLLEMEVPPVEHQRLRERVTGRLERIVAILPPDVPPTANEVFTAIEVLVTDVLGRELQVGEEIARLEVLSEAFRNDPLLYQLARGQVN
;
A
#
# COMPACT_ATOMS: atom_id res chain seq x y z
N MET A 1 -6.31 -12.41 -17.14
CA MET A 1 -5.57 -11.18 -16.77
C MET A 1 -5.37 -11.22 -15.27
N THR A 2 -4.26 -10.69 -14.77
CA THR A 2 -3.91 -10.76 -13.34
C THR A 2 -4.02 -9.36 -12.76
N THR A 3 -4.75 -9.26 -11.66
CA THR A 3 -5.00 -8.01 -10.94
C THR A 3 -3.81 -7.63 -10.07
N TYR A 4 -3.70 -6.35 -9.73
CA TYR A 4 -2.65 -5.85 -8.84
C TYR A 4 -2.70 -6.53 -7.47
N ARG A 5 -3.90 -6.86 -6.98
CA ARG A 5 -4.10 -7.69 -5.78
C ARG A 5 -3.35 -9.02 -5.85
N GLU A 6 -3.45 -9.75 -6.96
CA GLU A 6 -2.79 -11.04 -7.16
C GLU A 6 -1.27 -10.90 -7.34
N VAL A 7 -0.82 -9.75 -7.86
CA VAL A 7 0.62 -9.42 -7.91
C VAL A 7 1.17 -9.20 -6.50
N LEU A 8 0.43 -8.48 -5.65
CA LEU A 8 0.82 -8.13 -4.28
C LEU A 8 0.67 -9.27 -3.26
N GLY A 9 -0.26 -10.20 -3.48
CA GLY A 9 -0.57 -11.29 -2.55
C GLY A 9 0.64 -12.06 -2.01
N PRO A 10 1.65 -12.41 -2.84
CA PRO A 10 2.85 -13.10 -2.38
C PRO A 10 3.86 -12.23 -1.60
N VAL A 11 3.71 -10.90 -1.59
CA VAL A 11 4.70 -9.98 -0.99
C VAL A 11 4.17 -9.17 0.19
N LEU A 12 2.85 -8.97 0.28
CA LEU A 12 2.24 -8.23 1.38
C LEU A 12 1.62 -9.18 2.42
N SER A 13 1.60 -8.73 3.67
CA SER A 13 0.86 -9.41 4.73
C SER A 13 -0.65 -9.41 4.45
N PRO A 14 -1.39 -10.43 4.93
CA PRO A 14 -2.86 -10.45 4.82
C PRO A 14 -3.53 -9.22 5.45
N ALA A 15 -2.94 -8.69 6.52
CA ALA A 15 -3.42 -7.48 7.18
C ALA A 15 -3.28 -6.25 6.26
N ALA A 16 -2.14 -6.09 5.59
CA ALA A 16 -1.93 -5.00 4.64
C ALA A 16 -2.88 -5.09 3.44
N LEU A 17 -3.13 -6.29 2.90
CA LEU A 17 -4.12 -6.48 1.83
C LEU A 17 -5.52 -6.09 2.28
N THR A 18 -5.94 -6.52 3.48
CA THR A 18 -7.25 -6.16 4.05
C THR A 18 -7.38 -4.64 4.24
N LEU A 19 -6.31 -3.98 4.68
CA LEU A 19 -6.27 -2.53 4.79
C LEU A 19 -6.38 -1.84 3.44
N LEU A 20 -5.63 -2.29 2.43
CA LEU A 20 -5.74 -1.77 1.06
C LEU A 20 -7.16 -1.94 0.50
N GLU A 21 -7.80 -3.09 0.72
CA GLU A 21 -9.19 -3.32 0.30
C GLU A 21 -10.14 -2.32 0.95
N ARG A 22 -10.05 -2.14 2.27
CA ARG A 22 -10.89 -1.20 3.01
C ARG A 22 -10.65 0.26 2.65
N LEU A 23 -9.39 0.63 2.40
CA LEU A 23 -8.98 1.99 2.08
C LEU A 23 -9.11 2.30 0.58
N THR A 24 -9.41 1.32 -0.27
CA THR A 24 -9.49 1.49 -1.73
C THR A 24 -10.31 2.72 -2.13
N PRO A 25 -11.54 2.96 -1.61
CA PRO A 25 -12.32 4.13 -2.02
C PRO A 25 -11.64 5.46 -1.68
N LEU A 26 -11.01 5.55 -0.51
CA LEU A 26 -10.30 6.75 -0.06
C LEU A 26 -9.02 6.97 -0.89
N ILE A 27 -8.24 5.91 -1.12
CA ILE A 27 -7.02 5.98 -1.92
C ILE A 27 -7.36 6.38 -3.36
N CYS A 28 -8.38 5.77 -3.97
CA CYS A 28 -8.85 6.15 -5.30
C CYS A 28 -9.20 7.65 -5.38
N ALA A 29 -9.90 8.18 -4.37
CA ALA A 29 -10.22 9.60 -4.30
C ALA A 29 -8.97 10.49 -4.12
N LEU A 30 -8.03 10.10 -3.26
CA LEU A 30 -6.81 10.88 -2.97
C LEU A 30 -5.83 10.96 -4.14
N TYR A 31 -5.75 9.90 -4.94
CA TYR A 31 -4.82 9.80 -6.07
C TYR A 31 -5.50 10.04 -7.42
N GLU A 32 -6.80 10.32 -7.44
CA GLU A 32 -7.60 10.48 -8.67
C GLU A 32 -7.38 9.30 -9.63
N ILE A 33 -7.59 8.09 -9.12
CA ILE A 33 -7.52 6.83 -9.86
C ILE A 33 -8.84 6.08 -9.73
N GLU A 34 -9.19 5.32 -10.77
CA GLU A 34 -10.46 4.57 -10.77
C GLU A 34 -10.31 3.24 -10.02
N LEU A 35 -9.21 2.52 -10.25
CA LEU A 35 -8.96 1.19 -9.71
C LEU A 35 -7.62 1.15 -8.97
N LEU A 36 -7.64 0.53 -7.79
CA LEU A 36 -6.44 0.23 -7.01
C LEU A 36 -6.06 -1.25 -7.16
N LEU A 37 -6.73 -2.12 -6.39
CA LEU A 37 -6.40 -3.55 -6.32
C LEU A 37 -6.87 -4.33 -7.55
N GLU A 38 -7.90 -3.85 -8.22
CA GLU A 38 -8.46 -4.44 -9.44
C GLU A 38 -7.73 -4.00 -10.71
N MET A 39 -6.74 -3.11 -10.59
CA MET A 39 -5.92 -2.68 -11.73
C MET A 39 -5.30 -3.89 -12.42
N GLU A 40 -5.45 -3.99 -13.74
CA GLU A 40 -4.87 -5.08 -14.51
C GLU A 40 -3.38 -4.84 -14.74
N VAL A 41 -2.57 -5.88 -14.52
CA VAL A 41 -1.12 -5.80 -14.66
C VAL A 41 -0.62 -6.81 -15.69
N PRO A 42 0.16 -6.38 -16.71
CA PRO A 42 0.78 -7.28 -17.68
C PRO A 42 1.69 -8.32 -17.00
N PRO A 43 1.66 -9.62 -17.41
CA PRO A 43 2.48 -10.67 -16.82
C PRO A 43 3.98 -10.38 -16.76
N VAL A 44 4.50 -9.66 -17.76
CA VAL A 44 5.92 -9.26 -17.82
C VAL A 44 6.34 -8.36 -16.66
N GLU A 45 5.41 -7.62 -16.07
CA GLU A 45 5.67 -6.67 -14.99
C GLU A 45 5.60 -7.32 -13.60
N HIS A 46 4.99 -8.50 -13.46
CA HIS A 46 4.65 -9.08 -12.15
C HIS A 46 5.88 -9.28 -11.25
N GLN A 47 6.93 -9.88 -11.79
CA GLN A 47 8.15 -10.12 -11.03
C GLN A 47 8.84 -8.80 -10.65
N ARG A 48 8.95 -7.87 -11.60
CA ARG A 48 9.56 -6.55 -11.38
C ARG A 48 8.85 -5.79 -10.25
N LEU A 49 7.52 -5.77 -10.25
CA LEU A 49 6.72 -5.09 -9.23
C LEU A 49 6.88 -5.74 -7.86
N ARG A 50 6.87 -7.08 -7.79
CA ARG A 50 7.10 -7.81 -6.54
C ARG A 50 8.48 -7.50 -5.96
N GLU A 51 9.54 -7.58 -6.77
CA GLU A 51 10.90 -7.26 -6.34
C GLU A 51 11.02 -5.79 -5.90
N ARG A 52 10.35 -4.88 -6.61
CA ARG A 52 10.32 -3.45 -6.26
C ARG A 52 9.67 -3.21 -4.89
N VAL A 53 8.54 -3.85 -4.63
CA VAL A 53 7.83 -3.78 -3.34
C VAL A 53 8.70 -4.39 -2.24
N THR A 54 9.17 -5.63 -2.43
CA THR A 54 9.99 -6.34 -1.44
C THR A 54 11.25 -5.55 -1.09
N GLY A 55 12.04 -5.13 -2.08
CA GLY A 55 13.29 -4.41 -1.82
C GLY A 55 13.08 -3.02 -1.21
N ARG A 56 11.90 -2.41 -1.37
CA ARG A 56 11.56 -1.18 -0.64
C ARG A 56 11.18 -1.49 0.81
N LEU A 57 10.35 -2.50 1.04
CA LEU A 57 9.94 -2.91 2.38
C LEU A 57 11.12 -3.39 3.23
N GLU A 58 12.03 -4.18 2.67
CA GLU A 58 13.24 -4.61 3.39
C GLU A 58 14.07 -3.43 3.90
N ARG A 59 14.23 -2.39 3.08
CA ARG A 59 14.95 -1.16 3.47
C ARG A 59 14.23 -0.39 4.56
N ILE A 60 12.90 -0.32 4.52
CA ILE A 60 12.10 0.35 5.54
C ILE A 60 12.14 -0.44 6.85
N VAL A 61 11.92 -1.75 6.80
CA VAL A 61 11.94 -2.63 7.97
C VAL A 61 13.30 -2.59 8.68
N ALA A 62 14.40 -2.51 7.93
CA ALA A 62 15.73 -2.42 8.50
C ALA A 62 15.97 -1.18 9.38
N ILE A 63 15.17 -0.12 9.22
CA ILE A 63 15.28 1.13 9.99
C ILE A 63 14.11 1.36 10.96
N LEU A 64 13.07 0.51 10.91
CA LEU A 64 11.94 0.61 11.82
C LEU A 64 12.34 0.16 13.23
N PRO A 65 11.80 0.79 14.29
CA PRO A 65 11.89 0.24 15.63
C PRO A 65 11.30 -1.18 15.69
N PRO A 66 11.87 -2.10 16.49
CA PRO A 66 11.50 -3.51 16.49
C PRO A 66 10.06 -3.78 16.96
N ASP A 67 9.46 -2.84 17.68
CA ASP A 67 8.08 -2.88 18.19
C ASP A 67 7.06 -2.24 17.26
N VAL A 68 7.49 -1.68 16.12
CA VAL A 68 6.62 -1.03 15.14
C VAL A 68 6.29 -2.01 14.01
N PRO A 69 5.01 -2.40 13.84
CA PRO A 69 4.60 -3.28 12.74
C PRO A 69 4.84 -2.62 11.37
N PRO A 70 5.26 -3.39 10.35
CA PRO A 70 5.52 -2.83 9.02
C PRO A 70 4.25 -2.57 8.21
N THR A 71 3.07 -2.95 8.70
CA THR A 71 1.82 -3.00 7.93
C THR A 71 1.43 -1.67 7.29
N ALA A 72 1.62 -0.54 7.97
CA ALA A 72 1.38 0.76 7.36
C ALA A 72 2.32 1.01 6.17
N ASN A 73 3.59 0.63 6.28
CA ASN A 73 4.58 0.78 5.22
C ASN A 73 4.30 -0.16 4.04
N GLU A 74 3.75 -1.35 4.29
CA GLU A 74 3.24 -2.26 3.25
C GLU A 74 2.16 -1.57 2.42
N VAL A 75 1.16 -0.97 3.07
CA VAL A 75 0.07 -0.23 2.42
C VAL A 75 0.63 0.93 1.59
N PHE A 76 1.46 1.80 2.18
CA PHE A 76 1.98 2.96 1.46
C PHE A 76 2.91 2.58 0.30
N THR A 77 3.74 1.55 0.47
CA THR A 77 4.62 1.06 -0.60
C THR A 77 3.82 0.50 -1.77
N ALA A 78 2.73 -0.22 -1.50
CA ALA A 78 1.85 -0.73 -2.55
C ALA A 78 1.18 0.41 -3.34
N ILE A 79 0.72 1.45 -2.66
CA ILE A 79 0.11 2.62 -3.32
C ILE A 79 1.17 3.34 -4.18
N GLU A 80 2.35 3.61 -3.62
CA GLU A 80 3.45 4.25 -4.33
C GLU A 80 3.78 3.50 -5.62
N VAL A 81 4.02 2.19 -5.53
CA VAL A 81 4.42 1.37 -6.68
C VAL A 81 3.33 1.32 -7.74
N LEU A 82 2.05 1.27 -7.38
CA LEU A 82 0.99 1.38 -8.37
C LEU A 82 1.08 2.72 -9.13
N VAL A 83 1.18 3.82 -8.39
CA VAL A 83 1.12 5.16 -8.98
C VAL A 83 2.35 5.43 -9.85
N THR A 84 3.54 5.05 -9.40
CA THR A 84 4.78 5.31 -10.14
C THR A 84 5.05 4.29 -11.24
N ASP A 85 4.93 3.00 -10.95
CA ASP A 85 5.45 1.95 -11.83
C ASP A 85 4.38 1.36 -12.76
N VAL A 86 3.10 1.42 -12.37
CA VAL A 86 1.99 0.92 -13.20
C VAL A 86 1.30 2.06 -13.94
N LEU A 87 1.01 3.16 -13.24
CA LEU A 87 0.33 4.31 -13.85
C LEU A 87 1.30 5.34 -14.46
N GLY A 88 2.60 5.23 -14.19
CA GLY A 88 3.62 6.12 -14.75
C GLY A 88 3.50 7.57 -14.28
N ARG A 89 2.87 7.81 -13.11
CA ARG A 89 2.67 9.15 -12.56
C ARG A 89 3.83 9.52 -11.64
N GLU A 90 4.18 10.79 -11.61
CA GLU A 90 5.14 11.32 -10.66
C GLU A 90 4.45 11.66 -9.33
N LEU A 91 5.12 11.34 -8.23
CA LEU A 91 4.68 11.71 -6.88
C LEU A 91 5.38 12.99 -6.44
N GLN A 92 4.61 14.01 -6.07
CA GLN A 92 5.15 15.22 -5.47
C GLN A 92 5.18 15.10 -3.95
N VAL A 93 6.37 15.28 -3.35
CA VAL A 93 6.59 15.08 -1.90
C VAL A 93 5.58 15.85 -1.04
N GLY A 94 5.25 17.10 -1.40
CA GLY A 94 4.28 17.91 -0.65
C GLY A 94 2.87 17.33 -0.67
N GLU A 95 2.42 16.81 -1.81
CA GLU A 95 1.12 16.16 -1.95
C GLU A 95 1.09 14.81 -1.22
N GLU A 96 2.17 14.04 -1.30
CA GLU A 96 2.28 12.76 -0.60
C GLU A 96 2.21 12.93 0.91
N ILE A 97 2.83 13.97 1.46
CA ILE A 97 2.70 14.28 2.90
C ILE A 97 1.24 14.56 3.25
N ALA A 98 0.54 15.38 2.46
CA ALA A 98 -0.88 15.66 2.70
C ALA A 98 -1.76 14.40 2.60
N ARG A 99 -1.52 13.54 1.59
CA ARG A 99 -2.22 12.25 1.43
C ARG A 99 -1.96 11.31 2.61
N LEU A 100 -0.71 11.26 3.10
CA LEU A 100 -0.32 10.47 4.27
C LEU A 100 -1.03 10.95 5.55
N GLU A 101 -1.19 12.26 5.72
CA GLU A 101 -1.92 12.82 6.85
C GLU A 101 -3.40 12.39 6.84
N VAL A 102 -4.06 12.48 5.67
CA VAL A 102 -5.46 12.03 5.52
C VAL A 102 -5.59 10.52 5.78
N LEU A 103 -4.68 9.71 5.24
CA LEU A 103 -4.69 8.26 5.46
C LEU A 103 -4.45 7.93 6.94
N SER A 104 -3.51 8.62 7.59
CA SER A 104 -3.22 8.47 9.03
C SER A 104 -4.42 8.86 9.90
N GLU A 105 -5.17 9.89 9.50
CA GLU A 105 -6.41 10.27 10.15
C GLU A 105 -7.51 9.21 9.98
N ALA A 106 -7.66 8.63 8.79
CA ALA A 106 -8.57 7.51 8.57
C ALA A 106 -8.23 6.30 9.46
N PHE A 107 -6.94 5.98 9.64
CA PHE A 107 -6.50 4.96 10.58
C PHE A 107 -6.86 5.28 12.03
N ARG A 108 -6.73 6.53 12.47
CA ARG A 108 -7.06 6.93 13.86
C ARG A 108 -8.56 6.92 14.12
N ASN A 109 -9.36 7.25 13.11
CA ASN A 109 -10.81 7.41 13.24
C ASN A 109 -11.59 6.09 13.13
N ASP A 110 -10.96 5.00 12.65
CA ASP A 110 -11.53 3.66 12.62
C ASP A 110 -10.72 2.70 13.53
N PRO A 111 -11.27 2.31 14.70
CA PRO A 111 -10.60 1.41 15.63
C PRO A 111 -10.18 0.06 15.02
N LEU A 112 -10.92 -0.45 14.04
CA LEU A 112 -10.59 -1.71 13.37
C LEU A 112 -9.40 -1.52 12.41
N LEU A 113 -9.35 -0.42 11.65
CA LEU A 113 -8.19 -0.09 10.82
C LEU A 113 -6.95 0.13 11.68
N TYR A 114 -7.12 0.80 12.82
CA TYR A 114 -6.03 1.02 13.76
C TYR A 114 -5.45 -0.29 14.32
N GLN A 115 -6.32 -1.21 14.73
CA GLN A 115 -5.91 -2.52 15.24
C GLN A 115 -5.20 -3.37 14.16
N LEU A 116 -5.75 -3.40 12.94
CA LEU A 116 -5.15 -4.08 11.80
C LEU A 116 -3.76 -3.51 11.45
N ALA A 117 -3.62 -2.18 11.44
CA ALA A 117 -2.33 -1.52 11.19
C ALA A 117 -1.29 -1.82 12.26
N ARG A 118 -1.73 -2.12 13.50
CA ARG A 118 -0.86 -2.56 14.59
C ARG A 118 -0.63 -4.07 14.64
N GLY A 119 -1.14 -4.83 13.67
CA GLY A 119 -1.04 -6.29 13.66
C GLY A 119 -1.78 -6.96 14.84
N GLN A 120 -2.69 -6.24 15.50
CA GLN A 120 -3.51 -6.75 16.59
C GLN A 120 -4.81 -7.28 16.00
N VAL A 121 -4.81 -8.55 15.58
CA VAL A 121 -6.01 -9.25 15.16
C VAL A 121 -6.41 -10.18 16.31
N ASN A 122 -7.53 -9.90 16.96
CA ASN A 122 -8.16 -10.82 17.92
C ASN A 122 -8.89 -11.93 17.18
#